data_AF-A0A318TQX7-F1
#
_entry.id   AF-A0A318TQX7-F1
#
_cell.length_a   1.000
_cell.length_b   1.000
_cell.length_c   1.000
_cell.angle_alpha   90.00
_cell.angle_beta   90.00
_cell.angle_gamma   90.00
#
_symmetry.space_group_name_H-M   'P 1'
#
loop_
_entity.id
_entity.type
_entity.pdbx_description
1 polymer ?
#
loop_
_entity_poly.entity_id
_entity_poly.type
_entity_poly.pdbx_seq_one_letter_code
_entity_poly.pdbx_strand_id
1 'polypeptide(L)'
;MFINFDKVFFNENNSNQVPKEVIEALTDKLPNGFKYETLEGGALVLNPTTQGIKIGGLKIDYTDPIFEDFVPKDNAEALEYLYRAQRNLQIKLNDEDGLFINDKFFSMSDVIKLPLVESIKGEHQISIIPEPFQPPFELKLETEDINEKFMVQRMPLADMNKLKFESIDEGSFKISYIIDEKKKTFNFNFKIQFDKIISTLDMLNALKLYYGCLTNNFIINGHEINNNRFNEEEAKSVSKNIEIWKKILSLESKLNVNFIPEIGLDKEDVIIIEKLYRSLIENMPYKEFITLNNFSMNRVGSIEKLHEVLGKEGIMFSLTNEVEINLLGIQLKLYQLAYLFDLIVIDLEEENDNIKLITVAPKGKKTYQSVKFYLNESEIEIFDKETTEFHYAKEIMI
;
A
#
# COMPACT_ATOMS: atom_id res chain seq x y z
N MET A 1 -60.68 16.94 48.84
CA MET A 1 -59.50 16.14 48.45
C MET A 1 -59.29 16.40 46.97
N PHE A 2 -58.51 17.44 46.62
CA PHE A 2 -58.19 17.74 45.23
C PHE A 2 -56.96 16.92 44.87
N ILE A 3 -57.11 15.98 43.95
CA ILE A 3 -55.99 15.30 43.31
C ILE A 3 -55.23 16.40 42.55
N ASN A 4 -53.96 16.59 42.91
CA ASN A 4 -53.08 17.52 42.25
C ASN A 4 -52.76 16.94 40.86
N PHE A 5 -53.49 17.40 39.84
CA PHE A 5 -53.39 16.92 38.45
C PHE A 5 -51.94 16.98 37.92
N ASP A 6 -51.15 17.96 38.38
CA ASP A 6 -49.77 18.15 37.95
C ASP A 6 -48.85 16.98 38.37
N LYS A 7 -49.16 16.28 39.47
CA LYS A 7 -48.36 15.13 39.93
C LYS A 7 -48.67 13.82 39.22
N VAL A 8 -49.75 13.75 38.44
CA VAL A 8 -50.11 12.54 37.67
C VAL A 8 -49.57 12.63 36.24
N PHE A 9 -49.40 13.83 35.69
CA PHE A 9 -48.98 14.04 34.30
C PHE A 9 -47.51 14.38 34.12
N PHE A 10 -46.84 15.00 35.10
CA PHE A 10 -45.44 15.40 34.99
C PHE A 10 -44.54 14.52 35.86
N ASN A 11 -44.36 13.26 35.43
CA ASN A 11 -43.20 12.48 35.87
C ASN A 11 -41.99 12.94 35.04
N GLU A 12 -40.89 13.30 35.71
CA GLU A 12 -39.62 13.76 35.12
C GLU A 12 -38.86 12.69 34.28
N ASN A 13 -39.56 11.66 33.82
CA ASN A 13 -39.16 10.76 32.74
C ASN A 13 -40.05 11.03 31.52
N ASN A 14 -40.09 12.28 31.06
CA ASN A 14 -40.85 12.67 29.87
C ASN A 14 -40.27 11.91 28.67
N SER A 15 -40.91 10.80 28.31
CA SER A 15 -40.87 10.38 26.93
C SER A 15 -41.38 11.58 26.14
N ASN A 16 -40.62 12.08 25.16
CA ASN A 16 -41.13 13.07 24.19
C ASN A 16 -42.26 12.45 23.32
N GLN A 17 -43.00 11.45 23.80
CA GLN A 17 -44.05 10.79 23.07
C GLN A 17 -45.31 11.66 23.14
N VAL A 18 -45.75 12.10 21.98
CA VAL A 18 -47.00 12.84 21.82
C VAL A 18 -48.19 11.93 22.18
N PRO A 19 -49.11 12.35 23.09
CA PRO A 19 -50.29 11.57 23.43
C PRO A 19 -51.15 11.24 22.21
N LYS A 20 -51.76 10.04 22.16
CA LYS A 20 -52.54 9.57 21.01
C LYS A 20 -53.73 10.48 20.71
N GLU A 21 -54.38 10.99 21.75
CA GLU A 21 -55.51 11.90 21.65
C GLU A 21 -55.12 13.22 20.96
N VAL A 22 -53.87 13.67 21.16
CA VAL A 22 -53.32 14.85 20.47
C VAL A 22 -53.05 14.54 18.99
N ILE A 23 -52.53 13.36 18.68
CA ILE A 23 -52.28 12.93 17.28
C ILE A 23 -53.59 12.77 16.51
N GLU A 24 -54.60 12.16 17.11
CA GLU A 24 -55.94 11.99 16.53
C GLU A 24 -56.61 13.35 16.29
N ALA A 25 -56.64 14.23 17.30
CA ALA A 25 -57.21 15.56 17.17
C ALA A 25 -56.50 16.45 16.12
N LEU A 26 -55.20 16.25 15.89
CA LEU A 26 -54.45 16.92 14.83
C LEU A 26 -54.70 16.29 13.46
N THR A 27 -54.85 14.96 13.41
CA THR A 27 -55.15 14.20 12.19
C THR A 27 -56.55 14.54 11.65
N ASP A 28 -57.54 14.69 12.52
CA ASP A 28 -58.91 15.07 12.14
C ASP A 28 -59.01 16.43 11.45
N LYS A 29 -57.99 17.29 11.59
CA LYS A 29 -57.90 18.59 10.92
C LYS A 29 -57.27 18.50 9.53
N LEU A 30 -56.67 17.38 9.17
CA LEU A 30 -56.06 17.17 7.86
C LEU A 30 -57.12 16.82 6.81
N PRO A 31 -56.86 17.12 5.52
CA PRO A 31 -57.70 16.61 4.45
C PRO A 31 -57.79 15.09 4.48
N ASN A 32 -58.94 14.54 4.07
CA ASN A 32 -59.09 13.08 3.91
C ASN A 32 -57.93 12.49 3.10
N GLY A 33 -57.39 11.38 3.61
CA GLY A 33 -56.27 10.65 3.03
C GLY A 33 -54.90 10.97 3.63
N PHE A 34 -54.84 11.72 4.74
CA PHE A 34 -53.61 12.08 5.43
C PHE A 34 -53.73 11.87 6.95
N LYS A 35 -52.61 11.61 7.60
CA LYS A 35 -52.51 11.45 9.06
C LYS A 35 -51.15 11.93 9.56
N TYR A 36 -51.08 12.21 10.85
CA TYR A 36 -49.79 12.43 11.51
C TYR A 36 -49.21 11.11 12.04
N GLU A 37 -47.91 10.92 11.86
CA GLU A 37 -47.14 9.84 12.46
C GLU A 37 -46.00 10.41 13.31
N THR A 38 -45.69 9.74 14.42
CA THR A 38 -44.66 10.20 15.36
C THR A 38 -43.26 9.89 14.82
N LEU A 39 -42.41 10.91 14.77
CA LEU A 39 -40.97 10.80 14.59
C LEU A 39 -40.25 10.84 15.96
N GLU A 40 -38.97 10.50 15.96
CA GLU A 40 -38.13 10.64 17.16
C GLU A 40 -38.14 12.09 17.70
N GLY A 41 -38.00 12.22 19.02
CA GLY A 41 -37.93 13.53 19.68
C GLY A 41 -39.27 14.25 19.87
N GLY A 42 -40.41 13.61 19.56
CA GLY A 42 -41.74 14.19 19.77
C GLY A 42 -42.26 15.06 18.62
N ALA A 43 -41.63 14.91 17.46
CA ALA A 43 -42.13 15.47 16.21
C ALA A 43 -43.24 14.60 15.63
N LEU A 44 -44.17 15.25 14.94
CA LEU A 44 -45.19 14.62 14.10
C LEU A 44 -44.89 14.97 12.65
N VAL A 45 -44.91 13.98 11.77
CA VAL A 45 -44.78 14.15 10.33
C VAL A 45 -46.09 13.82 9.63
N LEU A 46 -46.45 14.63 8.65
CA LEU A 46 -47.60 14.40 7.79
C LEU A 46 -47.30 13.24 6.82
N ASN A 47 -48.13 12.20 6.85
CA ASN A 47 -48.04 11.06 5.93
C ASN A 47 -49.39 10.78 5.24
N PRO A 48 -49.41 10.49 3.93
CA PRO A 48 -50.61 10.02 3.26
C PRO A 48 -50.99 8.61 3.72
N THR A 49 -52.28 8.31 3.71
CA THR A 49 -52.80 6.98 4.09
C THR A 49 -52.75 5.97 2.92
N THR A 50 -52.43 6.44 1.71
CA THR A 50 -52.31 5.63 0.49
C THR A 50 -50.88 5.14 0.27
N GLN A 51 -50.71 4.02 -0.45
CA GLN A 51 -49.38 3.59 -0.91
C GLN A 51 -48.87 4.54 -2.01
N GLY A 52 -47.71 5.15 -1.79
CA GLY A 52 -47.07 6.10 -2.70
C GLY A 52 -47.20 7.56 -2.26
N ILE A 53 -46.11 8.31 -2.39
CA ILE A 53 -46.01 9.74 -2.06
C ILE A 53 -45.48 10.47 -3.29
N LYS A 54 -46.24 11.47 -3.77
CA LYS A 54 -45.78 12.45 -4.75
C LYS A 54 -45.50 13.76 -4.03
N ILE A 55 -44.25 14.21 -4.04
CA ILE A 55 -43.83 15.47 -3.45
C ILE A 55 -43.61 16.50 -4.58
N GLY A 56 -44.14 17.71 -4.40
CA GLY A 56 -43.94 18.88 -5.26
C GLY A 56 -43.69 20.13 -4.43
N GLY A 57 -43.45 21.29 -5.08
CA GLY A 57 -43.13 22.54 -4.38
C GLY A 57 -41.63 22.74 -4.10
N LEU A 58 -40.78 21.88 -4.67
CA LEU A 58 -39.32 21.97 -4.59
C LEU A 58 -38.76 22.45 -5.93
N LYS A 59 -37.81 23.39 -5.89
CA LYS A 59 -37.11 23.88 -7.08
C LYS A 59 -35.60 23.69 -6.92
N ILE A 60 -35.03 22.90 -7.83
CA ILE A 60 -33.58 22.80 -7.97
C ILE A 60 -33.09 24.06 -8.70
N ASP A 61 -32.12 24.74 -8.10
CA ASP A 61 -31.41 25.84 -8.74
C ASP A 61 -30.23 25.29 -9.54
N TYR A 62 -30.39 25.17 -10.87
CA TYR A 62 -29.31 24.69 -11.75
C TYR A 62 -28.15 25.68 -11.90
N THR A 63 -28.27 26.89 -11.34
CA THR A 63 -27.18 27.88 -11.30
C THR A 63 -26.35 27.79 -10.02
N ASP A 64 -26.71 26.89 -9.10
CA ASP A 64 -25.93 26.65 -7.89
C ASP A 64 -24.49 26.21 -8.24
N PRO A 65 -23.44 26.77 -7.59
CA PRO A 65 -22.04 26.42 -7.84
C PRO A 65 -21.74 24.92 -7.75
N ILE A 66 -22.58 24.14 -7.04
CA ILE A 66 -22.45 22.68 -6.99
C ILE A 66 -22.47 22.03 -8.38
N PHE A 67 -23.10 22.69 -9.36
CA PHE A 67 -23.24 22.29 -10.76
C PHE A 67 -22.24 22.98 -11.71
N GLU A 68 -21.17 23.61 -11.19
CA GLU A 68 -20.19 24.33 -12.01
C GLU A 68 -19.55 23.45 -13.11
N ASP A 69 -19.32 22.17 -12.80
CA ASP A 69 -18.70 21.21 -13.71
C ASP A 69 -19.67 20.63 -14.75
N PHE A 70 -20.99 20.79 -14.52
CA PHE A 70 -22.03 20.21 -15.35
C PHE A 70 -23.38 20.90 -15.10
N VAL A 71 -23.95 21.52 -16.13
CA VAL A 71 -25.29 22.13 -16.08
C VAL A 71 -26.36 21.07 -16.41
N PRO A 72 -27.21 20.66 -15.45
CA PRO A 72 -28.26 19.67 -15.69
C PRO A 72 -29.37 20.24 -16.59
N LYS A 73 -29.95 19.40 -17.45
CA LYS A 73 -31.12 19.78 -18.26
C LYS A 73 -32.44 19.57 -17.53
N ASP A 74 -32.47 18.63 -16.60
CA ASP A 74 -33.65 18.25 -15.84
C ASP A 74 -33.27 17.71 -14.44
N ASN A 75 -34.30 17.45 -13.62
CA ASN A 75 -34.11 16.94 -12.27
C ASN A 75 -33.42 15.56 -12.26
N ALA A 76 -33.60 14.74 -13.29
CA ALA A 76 -33.00 13.40 -13.33
C ALA A 76 -31.48 13.51 -13.56
N GLU A 77 -31.04 14.34 -14.50
CA GLU A 77 -29.62 14.64 -14.69
C GLU A 77 -29.01 15.30 -13.44
N ALA A 78 -29.76 16.17 -12.76
CA ALA A 78 -29.28 16.82 -11.53
C ALA A 78 -29.08 15.81 -10.39
N LEU A 79 -30.06 14.93 -10.15
CA LEU A 79 -29.98 13.89 -9.12
C LEU A 79 -28.87 12.88 -9.41
N GLU A 80 -28.72 12.46 -10.67
CA GLU A 80 -27.64 11.57 -11.09
C GLU A 80 -26.26 12.22 -10.91
N TYR A 81 -26.13 13.51 -11.23
CA TYR A 81 -24.90 14.26 -10.99
C TYR A 81 -24.55 14.34 -9.49
N LEU A 82 -25.52 14.70 -8.64
CA LEU A 82 -25.33 14.74 -7.19
C LEU A 82 -24.93 13.37 -6.63
N TYR A 83 -25.53 12.28 -7.12
CA TYR A 83 -25.15 10.92 -6.77
C TYR A 83 -23.73 10.56 -7.23
N ARG A 84 -23.35 10.88 -8.47
CA ARG A 84 -22.00 10.63 -9.01
C ARG A 84 -20.91 11.40 -8.27
N ALA A 85 -21.20 12.64 -7.92
CA ALA A 85 -20.30 13.52 -7.18
C ALA A 85 -20.37 13.31 -5.65
N GLN A 86 -21.36 12.55 -5.15
CA GLN A 86 -21.70 12.41 -3.73
C GLN A 86 -21.77 13.78 -3.02
N ARG A 87 -22.49 14.73 -3.63
CA ARG A 87 -22.66 16.10 -3.12
C ARG A 87 -24.08 16.32 -2.62
N ASN A 88 -24.21 16.97 -1.46
CA ASN A 88 -25.50 17.35 -0.89
C ASN A 88 -25.93 18.70 -1.47
N LEU A 89 -27.18 18.81 -1.92
CA LEU A 89 -27.75 20.07 -2.40
C LEU A 89 -28.77 20.60 -1.40
N GLN A 90 -28.63 21.85 -0.98
CA GLN A 90 -29.70 22.55 -0.27
C GLN A 90 -30.73 23.06 -1.28
N ILE A 91 -31.99 22.72 -1.06
CA ILE A 91 -33.11 23.17 -1.88
C ILE A 91 -33.85 24.29 -1.17
N LYS A 92 -34.18 25.32 -1.95
CA LYS A 92 -35.13 26.35 -1.57
C LYS A 92 -36.54 25.89 -1.89
N LEU A 93 -37.46 26.14 -0.96
CA LEU A 93 -38.88 26.04 -1.21
C LEU A 93 -39.29 27.03 -2.29
N ASN A 94 -40.37 26.72 -3.00
CA ASN A 94 -41.03 27.68 -3.87
C ASN A 94 -41.58 28.86 -3.04
N ASP A 95 -42.03 29.93 -3.72
CA ASP A 95 -42.46 31.19 -3.08
C ASP A 95 -43.58 31.05 -2.01
N GLU A 96 -44.21 29.88 -1.88
CA GLU A 96 -45.33 29.60 -0.97
C GLU A 96 -44.93 28.98 0.39
N ASP A 97 -43.64 28.79 0.71
CA ASP A 97 -43.14 28.23 2.01
C ASP A 97 -43.87 26.94 2.45
N GLY A 98 -44.03 26.01 1.51
CA GLY A 98 -44.76 24.76 1.73
C GLY A 98 -44.52 23.73 0.63
N LEU A 99 -45.06 22.53 0.83
CA LEU A 99 -44.92 21.39 -0.07
C LEU A 99 -46.27 20.94 -0.61
N PHE A 100 -46.25 20.42 -1.84
CA PHE A 100 -47.37 19.65 -2.36
C PHE A 100 -47.14 18.18 -2.05
N ILE A 101 -48.07 17.53 -1.35
CA ILE A 101 -48.04 16.09 -1.09
C ILE A 101 -49.32 15.48 -1.68
N ASN A 102 -49.18 14.57 -2.64
CA ASN A 102 -50.27 14.01 -3.43
C ASN A 102 -51.23 15.09 -3.96
N ASP A 103 -50.63 16.10 -4.60
CA ASP A 103 -51.28 17.26 -5.24
C ASP A 103 -52.05 18.21 -4.28
N LYS A 104 -51.92 18.06 -2.95
CA LYS A 104 -52.44 19.00 -1.96
C LYS A 104 -51.31 19.81 -1.32
N PHE A 105 -51.53 21.11 -1.17
CA PHE A 105 -50.56 22.02 -0.54
C PHE A 105 -50.61 21.94 0.99
N PHE A 106 -49.44 21.94 1.63
CA PHE A 106 -49.25 21.99 3.07
C PHE A 106 -48.14 22.98 3.40
N SER A 107 -48.37 23.86 4.39
CA SER A 107 -47.30 24.71 4.92
C SER A 107 -46.22 23.85 5.59
N MET A 108 -44.97 24.31 5.65
CA MET A 108 -43.91 23.54 6.33
C MET A 108 -44.24 23.25 7.81
N SER A 109 -44.95 24.17 8.47
CA SER A 109 -45.44 23.99 9.85
C SER A 109 -46.56 22.95 10.01
N ASP A 110 -47.17 22.51 8.90
CA ASP A 110 -48.13 21.41 8.86
C ASP A 110 -47.48 20.10 8.42
N VAL A 111 -46.40 20.16 7.63
CA VAL A 111 -45.62 18.98 7.23
C VAL A 111 -44.90 18.37 8.44
N ILE A 112 -44.28 19.22 9.28
CA ILE A 112 -43.64 18.82 10.53
C ILE A 112 -44.23 19.64 11.68
N LYS A 113 -44.83 18.98 12.68
CA LYS A 113 -45.37 19.62 13.88
C LYS A 113 -44.62 19.16 15.13
N LEU A 114 -44.28 20.12 16.01
CA LEU A 114 -43.88 19.86 17.38
C LEU A 114 -45.00 20.33 18.33
N PRO A 115 -45.99 19.48 18.66
CA PRO A 115 -47.13 19.92 19.47
C PRO A 115 -46.77 20.17 20.94
N LEU A 116 -45.62 19.66 21.40
CA LEU A 116 -45.16 19.76 22.80
C LEU A 116 -44.04 20.80 23.01
N VAL A 117 -43.65 21.53 21.95
CA VAL A 117 -42.60 22.56 22.03
C VAL A 117 -43.18 23.91 21.64
N GLU A 118 -42.94 24.93 22.45
CA GLU A 118 -43.34 26.31 22.17
C GLU A 118 -42.49 26.89 21.03
N SER A 119 -42.92 26.62 19.79
CA SER A 119 -42.40 27.16 18.52
C SER A 119 -40.95 26.78 18.18
N ILE A 120 -40.75 26.08 17.06
CA ILE A 120 -39.46 26.14 16.38
C ILE A 120 -39.42 27.47 15.63
N LYS A 121 -38.58 28.40 16.07
CA LYS A 121 -38.18 29.54 15.25
C LYS A 121 -36.91 29.15 14.51
N GLY A 122 -36.97 29.08 13.18
CA GLY A 122 -35.81 28.79 12.34
C GLY A 122 -36.18 28.73 10.86
N GLU A 123 -35.19 28.95 9.99
CA GLU A 123 -35.34 28.72 8.55
C GLU A 123 -35.42 27.22 8.27
N HIS A 124 -36.45 26.79 7.55
CA HIS A 124 -36.59 25.40 7.12
C HIS A 124 -35.58 25.12 5.99
N GLN A 125 -34.59 24.28 6.24
CA GLN A 125 -33.65 23.84 5.21
C GLN A 125 -34.04 22.45 4.72
N ILE A 126 -34.30 22.34 3.42
CA ILE A 126 -34.52 21.06 2.74
C ILE A 126 -33.23 20.72 2.02
N SER A 127 -32.77 19.47 2.11
CA SER A 127 -31.57 19.02 1.41
C SER A 127 -31.84 17.74 0.64
N ILE A 128 -31.30 17.64 -0.57
CA ILE A 128 -31.11 16.37 -1.25
C ILE A 128 -29.78 15.81 -0.76
N ILE A 129 -29.85 14.61 -0.19
CA ILE A 129 -28.68 13.81 0.17
C ILE A 129 -28.68 12.60 -0.77
N PRO A 130 -27.66 12.44 -1.62
CA PRO A 130 -27.58 11.29 -2.51
C PRO A 130 -27.44 10.00 -1.69
N GLU A 131 -27.97 8.91 -2.22
CA GLU A 131 -27.71 7.59 -1.64
C GLU A 131 -26.19 7.32 -1.65
N PRO A 132 -25.66 6.67 -0.59
CA PRO A 132 -24.27 6.26 -0.59
C PRO A 132 -24.03 5.24 -1.71
N PHE A 133 -22.80 5.18 -2.22
CA PHE A 133 -22.44 4.13 -3.15
C PHE A 133 -22.59 2.73 -2.53
N GLN A 134 -22.73 1.74 -3.41
CA GLN A 134 -22.72 0.34 -3.00
C GLN A 134 -21.46 0.03 -2.19
N PRO A 135 -21.54 -0.91 -1.22
CA PRO A 135 -20.40 -1.34 -0.44
C PRO A 135 -19.23 -1.80 -1.32
N PRO A 136 -17.99 -1.75 -0.80
CA PRO A 136 -16.82 -2.28 -1.50
C PRO A 136 -17.02 -3.74 -1.95
N PHE A 137 -16.47 -4.09 -3.10
CA PHE A 137 -16.52 -5.44 -3.67
C PHE A 137 -15.12 -5.96 -3.99
N GLU A 138 -14.99 -7.28 -4.07
CA GLU A 138 -13.72 -7.95 -4.38
C GLU A 138 -13.42 -7.86 -5.89
N LEU A 139 -12.19 -7.45 -6.21
CA LEU A 139 -11.59 -7.49 -7.54
C LEU A 139 -10.36 -8.40 -7.48
N LYS A 140 -10.36 -9.46 -8.27
CA LYS A 140 -9.25 -10.41 -8.37
C LYS A 140 -8.32 -9.98 -9.50
N LEU A 141 -7.04 -9.80 -9.19
CA LEU A 141 -5.97 -9.51 -10.13
C LEU A 141 -5.01 -10.69 -10.17
N GLU A 142 -4.83 -11.26 -11.34
CA GLU A 142 -4.02 -12.45 -11.55
C GLU A 142 -2.91 -12.14 -12.55
N THR A 143 -1.70 -12.55 -12.23
CA THR A 143 -0.52 -12.56 -13.10
C THR A 143 -0.01 -13.99 -13.18
N GLU A 144 1.03 -14.25 -13.97
CA GLU A 144 1.68 -15.56 -13.99
C GLU A 144 2.17 -16.01 -12.60
N ASP A 145 2.69 -15.07 -11.81
CA ASP A 145 3.32 -15.37 -10.52
C ASP A 145 2.38 -15.21 -9.31
N ILE A 146 1.36 -14.34 -9.42
CA ILE A 146 0.63 -13.82 -8.26
C ILE A 146 -0.85 -13.76 -8.53
N ASN A 147 -1.63 -14.13 -7.51
CA ASN A 147 -3.08 -14.01 -7.47
C ASN A 147 -3.48 -13.22 -6.23
N GLU A 148 -3.96 -11.99 -6.44
CA GLU A 148 -4.27 -11.06 -5.36
C GLU A 148 -5.70 -10.53 -5.45
N LYS A 149 -6.25 -10.22 -4.29
CA LYS A 149 -7.63 -9.75 -4.13
C LYS A 149 -7.60 -8.34 -3.56
N PHE A 150 -8.34 -7.45 -4.21
CA PHE A 150 -8.47 -6.06 -3.81
C PHE A 150 -9.93 -5.77 -3.48
N MET A 151 -10.20 -5.21 -2.30
CA MET A 151 -11.46 -4.55 -2.02
C MET A 151 -11.47 -3.20 -2.72
N VAL A 152 -12.42 -3.02 -3.63
CA VAL A 152 -12.56 -1.84 -4.48
C VAL A 152 -13.91 -1.19 -4.21
N GLN A 153 -13.94 0.13 -4.19
CA GLN A 153 -15.18 0.88 -4.09
C GLN A 153 -15.26 1.98 -5.14
N ARG A 154 -16.49 2.41 -5.43
CA ARG A 154 -16.73 3.57 -6.27
C ARG A 154 -16.29 4.83 -5.54
N MET A 155 -15.58 5.71 -6.25
CA MET A 155 -15.13 7.00 -5.74
C MET A 155 -15.95 8.13 -6.36
N PRO A 156 -16.22 9.22 -5.63
CA PRO A 156 -16.89 10.38 -6.19
C PRO A 156 -16.17 10.92 -7.42
N LEU A 157 -16.92 11.19 -8.48
CA LEU A 157 -16.41 11.81 -9.70
C LEU A 157 -17.52 12.67 -10.32
N ALA A 158 -17.26 13.98 -10.41
CA ALA A 158 -18.16 14.95 -11.03
C ALA A 158 -18.14 14.85 -12.58
N ASP A 159 -18.49 13.69 -13.13
CA ASP A 159 -18.56 13.45 -14.58
C ASP A 159 -19.72 12.50 -14.91
N MET A 160 -20.64 12.98 -15.75
CA MET A 160 -21.86 12.26 -16.13
C MET A 160 -21.61 11.02 -17.01
N ASN A 161 -20.40 10.86 -17.55
CA ASN A 161 -20.08 9.75 -18.45
C ASN A 161 -18.98 8.83 -17.89
N LYS A 162 -18.44 9.15 -16.71
CA LYS A 162 -17.32 8.39 -16.14
C LYS A 162 -17.63 7.88 -14.74
N LEU A 163 -17.15 6.68 -14.48
CA LEU A 163 -17.21 6.04 -13.17
C LEU A 163 -15.78 5.78 -12.70
N LYS A 164 -15.45 6.21 -11.47
CA LYS A 164 -14.13 6.00 -10.87
C LYS A 164 -14.21 4.97 -9.76
N PHE A 165 -13.23 4.08 -9.72
CA PHE A 165 -13.07 3.06 -8.70
C PHE A 165 -11.63 3.05 -8.19
N GLU A 166 -11.45 2.80 -6.89
CA GLU A 166 -10.13 2.67 -6.25
C GLU A 166 -10.14 1.52 -5.25
N SER A 167 -9.01 0.84 -5.11
CA SER A 167 -8.80 -0.08 -3.99
C SER A 167 -8.74 0.69 -2.67
N ILE A 168 -9.34 0.11 -1.63
CA ILE A 168 -9.39 0.66 -0.28
C ILE A 168 -8.45 -0.05 0.69
N ASP A 169 -7.87 -1.17 0.29
CA ASP A 169 -6.92 -1.90 1.13
C ASP A 169 -5.65 -1.10 1.36
N GLU A 170 -5.11 -1.17 2.58
CA GLU A 170 -3.82 -0.56 2.94
C GLU A 170 -2.62 -1.46 2.54
N GLY A 171 -2.67 -2.05 1.34
CA GLY A 171 -1.63 -2.94 0.84
C GLY A 171 -0.43 -2.20 0.23
N SER A 172 0.60 -2.98 -0.11
CA SER A 172 1.78 -2.50 -0.85
C SER A 172 1.48 -2.18 -2.32
N PHE A 173 0.27 -2.44 -2.80
CA PHE A 173 -0.13 -2.23 -4.18
C PHE A 173 -1.51 -1.56 -4.24
N LYS A 174 -1.63 -0.47 -5.01
CA LYS A 174 -2.89 0.25 -5.20
C LYS A 174 -3.34 0.15 -6.65
N ILE A 175 -4.62 -0.15 -6.84
CA ILE A 175 -5.27 -0.13 -8.15
C ILE A 175 -6.35 0.93 -8.20
N SER A 176 -6.58 1.47 -9.38
CA SER A 176 -7.68 2.39 -9.66
C SER A 176 -8.08 2.28 -11.12
N TYR A 177 -9.35 2.47 -11.42
CA TYR A 177 -9.79 2.49 -12.81
C TYR A 177 -10.94 3.44 -13.05
N ILE A 178 -11.03 3.89 -14.31
CA ILE A 178 -12.10 4.75 -14.79
C ILE A 178 -12.78 4.06 -15.98
N ILE A 179 -14.09 3.88 -15.88
CA ILE A 179 -14.94 3.45 -16.99
C ILE A 179 -15.52 4.72 -17.62
N ASP A 180 -15.26 4.95 -18.90
CA ASP A 180 -15.94 5.98 -19.69
C ASP A 180 -17.09 5.32 -20.46
N GLU A 181 -18.31 5.50 -19.98
CA GLU A 181 -19.53 4.90 -20.51
C GLU A 181 -19.84 5.41 -21.92
N LYS A 182 -19.47 6.65 -22.22
CA LYS A 182 -19.69 7.28 -23.53
C LYS A 182 -18.71 6.77 -24.58
N LYS A 183 -17.43 6.72 -24.24
CA LYS A 183 -16.37 6.21 -25.14
C LYS A 183 -16.26 4.70 -25.14
N LYS A 184 -16.90 4.03 -24.18
CA LYS A 184 -16.78 2.58 -23.91
C LYS A 184 -15.33 2.17 -23.68
N THR A 185 -14.59 2.98 -22.93
CA THR A 185 -13.17 2.72 -22.62
C THR A 185 -12.97 2.43 -21.14
N PHE A 186 -12.02 1.56 -20.86
CA PHE A 186 -11.58 1.20 -19.50
C PHE A 186 -10.13 1.64 -19.31
N ASN A 187 -9.89 2.55 -18.36
CA ASN A 187 -8.57 3.05 -18.04
C ASN A 187 -8.13 2.50 -16.68
N PHE A 188 -7.24 1.52 -16.69
CA PHE A 188 -6.67 0.93 -15.49
C PHE A 188 -5.35 1.60 -15.12
N ASN A 189 -5.17 1.94 -13.84
CA ASN A 189 -3.94 2.50 -13.30
C ASN A 189 -3.57 1.74 -12.02
N PHE A 190 -2.27 1.58 -11.81
CA PHE A 190 -1.70 0.84 -10.70
C PHE A 190 -0.44 1.53 -10.21
N LYS A 191 -0.10 1.34 -8.93
CA LYS A 191 1.16 1.81 -8.36
C LYS A 191 1.54 1.00 -7.13
N ILE A 192 2.84 0.92 -6.86
CA ILE A 192 3.37 0.39 -5.61
C ILE A 192 3.28 1.46 -4.53
N GLN A 193 2.88 1.07 -3.33
CA GLN A 193 2.88 1.89 -2.11
C GLN A 193 4.05 1.46 -1.23
N PHE A 194 5.24 2.01 -1.52
CA PHE A 194 6.46 1.60 -0.84
C PHE A 194 6.43 1.85 0.68
N ASP A 195 5.69 2.86 1.13
CA ASP A 195 5.48 3.19 2.55
C ASP A 195 4.68 2.11 3.31
N LYS A 196 4.01 1.22 2.59
CA LYS A 196 3.22 0.10 3.15
C LYS A 196 3.93 -1.25 3.07
N ILE A 197 5.17 -1.28 2.55
CA ILE A 197 5.96 -2.51 2.44
C ILE A 197 6.65 -2.77 3.77
N ILE A 198 6.37 -3.92 4.37
CA ILE A 198 6.90 -4.31 5.69
C ILE A 198 7.80 -5.54 5.65
N SER A 199 7.85 -6.26 4.52
CA SER A 199 8.67 -7.46 4.35
C SER A 199 9.21 -7.61 2.94
N THR A 200 10.30 -8.36 2.80
CA THR A 200 10.89 -8.73 1.51
C THR A 200 9.91 -9.47 0.61
N LEU A 201 9.05 -10.32 1.18
CA LEU A 201 8.01 -11.01 0.42
C LEU A 201 6.97 -10.02 -0.13
N ASP A 202 6.55 -9.03 0.65
CA ASP A 202 5.62 -7.99 0.19
C ASP A 202 6.23 -7.15 -0.94
N MET A 203 7.52 -6.80 -0.82
CA MET A 203 8.26 -6.09 -1.87
C MET A 203 8.32 -6.90 -3.16
N LEU A 204 8.70 -8.17 -3.06
CA LEU A 204 8.76 -9.07 -4.21
C LEU A 204 7.38 -9.23 -4.86
N ASN A 205 6.33 -9.35 -4.05
CA ASN A 205 4.96 -9.50 -4.55
C ASN A 205 4.46 -8.23 -5.26
N ALA A 206 4.70 -7.05 -4.67
CA ALA A 206 4.35 -5.78 -5.29
C ALA A 206 5.07 -5.57 -6.63
N LEU A 207 6.36 -5.92 -6.70
CA LEU A 207 7.14 -5.82 -7.95
C LEU A 207 6.63 -6.77 -9.03
N LYS A 208 6.29 -8.02 -8.68
CA LYS A 208 5.72 -9.01 -9.60
C LYS A 208 4.36 -8.56 -10.16
N LEU A 209 3.47 -8.06 -9.30
CA LEU A 209 2.21 -7.45 -9.74
C LEU A 209 2.44 -6.27 -10.67
N TYR A 210 3.35 -5.36 -10.30
CA TYR A 210 3.72 -4.21 -11.12
C TYR A 210 4.23 -4.64 -12.49
N TYR A 211 5.12 -5.63 -12.54
CA TYR A 211 5.68 -6.19 -13.77
C TYR A 211 4.60 -6.82 -14.65
N GLY A 212 3.69 -7.63 -14.08
CA GLY A 212 2.56 -8.19 -14.82
C GLY A 212 1.67 -7.11 -15.42
N CYS A 213 1.40 -6.04 -14.66
CA CYS A 213 0.61 -4.91 -15.14
C CYS A 213 1.32 -4.09 -16.24
N LEU A 214 2.64 -3.89 -16.14
CA LEU A 214 3.44 -3.20 -17.17
C LEU A 214 3.49 -3.97 -18.49
N THR A 215 3.57 -5.30 -18.41
CA THR A 215 3.74 -6.20 -19.57
C THR A 215 2.41 -6.65 -20.19
N ASN A 216 1.27 -6.22 -19.64
CA ASN A 216 -0.09 -6.68 -19.98
C ASN A 216 -0.33 -8.18 -19.76
N ASN A 217 0.51 -8.82 -18.96
CA ASN A 217 0.37 -10.22 -18.60
C ASN A 217 -0.41 -10.34 -17.29
N PHE A 218 -1.63 -9.78 -17.29
CA PHE A 218 -2.53 -9.83 -16.14
C PHE A 218 -3.99 -9.99 -16.55
N ILE A 219 -4.78 -10.55 -15.64
CA ILE A 219 -6.19 -10.88 -15.78
C ILE A 219 -6.94 -10.25 -14.62
N ILE A 220 -8.08 -9.62 -14.90
CA ILE A 220 -9.00 -9.09 -13.89
C ILE A 220 -10.27 -9.92 -13.90
N ASN A 221 -10.60 -10.58 -12.78
CA ASN A 221 -11.80 -11.42 -12.63
C ASN A 221 -12.00 -12.42 -13.80
N GLY A 222 -10.92 -13.04 -14.27
CA GLY A 222 -10.95 -13.97 -15.40
C GLY A 222 -10.95 -13.34 -16.80
N HIS A 223 -10.87 -12.02 -16.92
CA HIS A 223 -10.83 -11.30 -18.19
C HIS A 223 -9.45 -10.68 -18.45
N GLU A 224 -8.88 -10.98 -19.62
CA GLU A 224 -7.65 -10.33 -20.10
C GLU A 224 -7.91 -8.84 -20.39
N ILE A 225 -6.97 -8.00 -19.97
CA ILE A 225 -7.02 -6.55 -20.23
C ILE A 225 -5.88 -6.19 -21.17
N ASN A 226 -6.22 -5.65 -22.35
CA ASN A 226 -5.22 -5.14 -23.26
C ASN A 226 -4.94 -3.66 -22.95
N ASN A 227 -3.82 -3.37 -22.29
CA ASN A 227 -3.41 -2.00 -21.98
C ASN A 227 -2.25 -1.59 -22.91
N ASN A 228 -2.46 -0.64 -23.82
CA ASN A 228 -1.46 -0.25 -24.82
C ASN A 228 -0.26 0.56 -24.25
N ARG A 229 0.11 0.37 -22.98
CA ARG A 229 1.12 1.14 -22.24
C ARG A 229 2.36 0.30 -21.87
N PHE A 230 2.79 -0.58 -22.76
CA PHE A 230 4.02 -1.35 -22.55
C PHE A 230 5.24 -0.43 -22.64
N ASN A 231 6.04 -0.40 -21.57
CA ASN A 231 7.32 0.29 -21.51
C ASN A 231 8.45 -0.74 -21.30
N GLU A 232 9.19 -1.04 -22.36
CA GLU A 232 10.20 -2.10 -22.35
C GLU A 232 11.38 -1.80 -21.42
N GLU A 233 11.83 -0.54 -21.37
CA GLU A 233 12.96 -0.13 -20.52
C GLU A 233 12.60 -0.27 -19.04
N GLU A 234 11.40 0.17 -18.68
CA GLU A 234 10.88 0.05 -17.32
C GLU A 234 10.66 -1.42 -16.94
N ALA A 235 10.07 -2.23 -17.83
CA ALA A 235 9.89 -3.66 -17.60
C ALA A 235 11.24 -4.38 -17.37
N LYS A 236 12.28 -4.06 -18.15
CA LYS A 236 13.64 -4.59 -17.94
C LYS A 236 14.24 -4.16 -16.59
N SER A 237 13.98 -2.94 -16.15
CA SER A 237 14.44 -2.47 -14.85
C SER A 237 13.74 -3.21 -13.70
N VAL A 238 12.42 -3.36 -13.79
CA VAL A 238 11.61 -4.05 -12.77
C VAL A 238 11.98 -5.54 -12.69
N SER A 239 12.18 -6.22 -13.83
CA SER A 239 12.58 -7.64 -13.82
C SER A 239 13.94 -7.86 -13.16
N LYS A 240 14.92 -6.99 -13.38
CA LYS A 240 16.19 -7.02 -12.65
C LYS A 240 16.01 -6.87 -11.14
N ASN A 241 15.15 -5.94 -10.72
CA ASN A 241 14.83 -5.77 -9.30
C ASN A 241 14.17 -7.02 -8.72
N ILE A 242 13.24 -7.66 -9.44
CA ILE A 242 12.63 -8.92 -9.02
C ILE A 242 13.70 -9.99 -8.76
N GLU A 243 14.69 -10.14 -9.64
CA GLU A 243 15.77 -11.10 -9.46
C GLU A 243 16.63 -10.80 -8.21
N ILE A 244 16.93 -9.53 -7.95
CA ILE A 244 17.66 -9.13 -6.72
C ILE A 244 16.84 -9.47 -5.48
N TRP A 245 15.54 -9.13 -5.45
CA TRP A 245 14.68 -9.40 -4.30
C TRP A 245 14.42 -10.90 -4.06
N LYS A 246 14.44 -11.74 -5.11
CA LYS A 246 14.46 -13.21 -4.96
C LYS A 246 15.72 -13.69 -4.23
N LYS A 247 16.89 -13.11 -4.54
CA LYS A 247 18.14 -13.43 -3.85
C LYS A 247 18.08 -13.01 -2.38
N ILE A 248 17.56 -11.81 -2.10
CA ILE A 248 17.36 -11.30 -0.74
C ILE A 248 16.46 -12.26 0.06
N LEU A 249 15.30 -12.67 -0.48
CA LEU A 249 14.40 -13.62 0.18
C LEU A 249 15.06 -14.98 0.47
N SER A 250 15.90 -15.46 -0.44
CA SER A 250 16.68 -16.69 -0.24
C SER A 250 17.71 -16.54 0.88
N LEU A 251 18.35 -15.38 0.96
CA LEU A 251 19.30 -15.03 2.02
C LEU A 251 18.62 -14.90 3.38
N GLU A 252 17.45 -14.24 3.47
CA GLU A 252 16.65 -14.17 4.71
C GLU A 252 16.41 -15.56 5.28
N SER A 253 15.98 -16.49 4.43
CA SER A 253 15.72 -17.88 4.82
C SER A 253 16.99 -18.59 5.29
N LYS A 254 18.13 -18.36 4.63
CA LYS A 254 19.42 -18.98 4.95
C LYS A 254 20.06 -18.42 6.22
N LEU A 255 19.93 -17.12 6.44
CA LEU A 255 20.47 -16.38 7.59
C LEU A 255 19.52 -16.41 8.79
N ASN A 256 18.26 -16.80 8.58
CA ASN A 256 17.18 -16.75 9.57
C ASN A 256 16.98 -15.33 10.14
N VAL A 257 16.86 -14.35 9.25
CA VAL A 257 16.64 -12.93 9.55
C VAL A 257 15.48 -12.36 8.73
N ASN A 258 14.93 -11.22 9.16
CA ASN A 258 13.89 -10.49 8.41
C ASN A 258 14.45 -9.12 8.02
N PHE A 259 14.90 -8.96 6.79
CA PHE A 259 15.42 -7.67 6.33
C PHE A 259 14.31 -6.62 6.31
N ILE A 260 14.72 -5.37 6.47
CA ILE A 260 13.82 -4.22 6.37
C ILE A 260 13.94 -3.70 4.94
N PRO A 261 12.90 -3.83 4.09
CA PRO A 261 12.99 -3.38 2.71
C PRO A 261 13.13 -1.86 2.66
N GLU A 262 14.16 -1.38 1.97
CA GLU A 262 14.36 0.05 1.72
C GLU A 262 14.10 0.39 0.25
N ILE A 263 13.65 1.61 0.00
CA ILE A 263 13.39 2.09 -1.35
C ILE A 263 14.71 2.44 -2.01
N GLY A 264 15.09 1.66 -3.02
CA GLY A 264 16.28 1.91 -3.81
C GLY A 264 17.52 1.37 -3.12
N LEU A 265 17.88 0.14 -3.47
CA LEU A 265 19.16 -0.44 -3.09
C LEU A 265 20.29 0.38 -3.72
N ASP A 266 21.27 0.78 -2.91
CA ASP A 266 22.47 1.37 -3.48
C ASP A 266 23.35 0.29 -4.12
N LYS A 267 24.40 0.73 -4.81
CA LYS A 267 25.31 -0.20 -5.51
C LYS A 267 26.06 -1.10 -4.53
N GLU A 268 26.40 -0.61 -3.35
CA GLU A 268 27.17 -1.34 -2.35
C GLU A 268 26.34 -2.47 -1.74
N ASP A 269 25.07 -2.21 -1.42
CA ASP A 269 24.10 -3.21 -0.98
C ASP A 269 23.96 -4.33 -2.01
N VAL A 270 23.78 -4.00 -3.29
CA VAL A 270 23.67 -5.01 -4.35
C VAL A 270 24.95 -5.85 -4.45
N ILE A 271 26.14 -5.24 -4.31
CA ILE A 271 27.41 -5.99 -4.27
C ILE A 271 27.43 -6.96 -3.09
N ILE A 272 27.03 -6.52 -1.90
CA ILE A 272 27.01 -7.36 -0.70
C ILE A 272 26.01 -8.51 -0.86
N ILE A 273 24.81 -8.24 -1.39
CA ILE A 273 23.79 -9.26 -1.67
C ILE A 273 24.35 -10.32 -2.63
N GLU A 274 25.02 -9.92 -3.72
CA GLU A 274 25.63 -10.87 -4.66
C GLU A 274 26.73 -11.71 -4.01
N LYS A 275 27.59 -11.11 -3.17
CA LYS A 275 28.64 -11.82 -2.42
C LYS A 275 28.08 -12.85 -1.46
N LEU A 276 27.06 -12.45 -0.69
CA LEU A 276 26.39 -13.31 0.27
C LEU A 276 25.64 -14.42 -0.45
N TYR A 277 24.88 -14.11 -1.50
CA TYR A 277 24.13 -15.12 -2.26
C TYR A 277 25.07 -16.16 -2.86
N ARG A 278 26.15 -15.72 -3.50
CA ARG A 278 27.16 -16.60 -4.06
C ARG A 278 27.82 -17.49 -3.00
N SER A 279 28.14 -16.93 -1.83
CA SER A 279 28.79 -17.67 -0.75
C SER A 279 27.87 -18.64 -0.02
N LEU A 280 26.67 -18.19 0.36
CA LEU A 280 25.79 -18.88 1.31
C LEU A 280 24.70 -19.71 0.63
N ILE A 281 24.27 -19.32 -0.58
CA ILE A 281 23.25 -20.02 -1.36
C ILE A 281 23.89 -20.89 -2.44
N GLU A 282 24.75 -20.31 -3.28
CA GLU A 282 25.47 -21.08 -4.31
C GLU A 282 26.62 -21.92 -3.75
N ASN A 283 27.03 -21.66 -2.50
CA ASN A 283 28.15 -22.31 -1.82
C ASN A 283 29.51 -22.14 -2.53
N MET A 284 29.69 -21.02 -3.24
CA MET A 284 30.83 -20.75 -4.11
C MET A 284 31.62 -19.52 -3.67
N PRO A 285 32.96 -19.50 -3.82
CA PRO A 285 33.73 -18.30 -3.59
C PRO A 285 33.51 -17.24 -4.69
N TYR A 286 33.75 -15.99 -4.32
CA TYR A 286 33.80 -14.84 -5.23
C TYR A 286 35.19 -14.22 -5.27
N LYS A 287 35.54 -13.56 -6.36
CA LYS A 287 36.85 -12.95 -6.60
C LYS A 287 36.76 -11.43 -6.64
N GLU A 288 37.73 -10.76 -6.03
CA GLU A 288 37.89 -9.31 -6.08
C GLU A 288 39.35 -8.91 -6.24
N PHE A 289 39.62 -7.94 -7.12
CA PHE A 289 40.93 -7.32 -7.21
C PHE A 289 41.11 -6.30 -6.10
N ILE A 290 42.22 -6.41 -5.37
CA ILE A 290 42.51 -5.56 -4.21
C ILE A 290 43.87 -4.92 -4.35
N THR A 291 44.03 -3.75 -3.74
CA THR A 291 45.36 -3.17 -3.50
C THR A 291 45.77 -3.54 -2.09
N LEU A 292 46.71 -4.48 -1.96
CA LEU A 292 47.19 -4.97 -0.68
C LEU A 292 48.67 -4.62 -0.51
N ASN A 293 48.94 -3.58 0.27
CA ASN A 293 50.31 -3.13 0.57
C ASN A 293 50.88 -3.81 1.81
N ASN A 294 50.01 -4.26 2.71
CA ASN A 294 50.35 -5.07 3.87
C ASN A 294 49.09 -5.74 4.43
N PHE A 295 49.28 -6.79 5.22
CA PHE A 295 48.25 -7.37 6.09
C PHE A 295 48.89 -7.96 7.34
N SER A 296 48.10 -8.09 8.41
CA SER A 296 48.53 -8.70 9.67
C SER A 296 47.90 -10.07 9.85
N MET A 297 48.65 -10.99 10.44
CA MET A 297 48.16 -12.31 10.82
C MET A 297 48.69 -12.68 12.20
N ASN A 298 47.93 -13.50 12.93
CA ASN A 298 48.42 -14.10 14.17
C ASN A 298 49.66 -14.95 13.85
N ARG A 299 50.62 -15.01 14.77
CA ARG A 299 51.80 -15.85 14.61
C ARG A 299 51.40 -17.33 14.59
N VAL A 300 51.47 -17.95 13.40
CA VAL A 300 51.23 -19.39 13.21
C VAL A 300 52.53 -20.06 12.76
N GLY A 301 53.11 -20.90 13.61
CA GLY A 301 54.34 -21.66 13.30
C GLY A 301 55.64 -20.88 13.49
N SER A 302 56.73 -21.37 12.88
CA SER A 302 58.06 -20.75 13.00
C SER A 302 58.25 -19.63 11.98
N ILE A 303 58.90 -18.55 12.42
CA ILE A 303 59.14 -17.37 11.59
C ILE A 303 60.12 -17.64 10.45
N GLU A 304 60.95 -18.69 10.58
CA GLU A 304 61.88 -19.09 9.53
C GLU A 304 61.15 -19.45 8.23
N LYS A 305 59.96 -20.09 8.33
CA LYS A 305 59.13 -20.40 7.16
C LYS A 305 58.60 -19.14 6.46
N LEU A 306 58.36 -18.07 7.22
CA LEU A 306 57.94 -16.78 6.66
C LEU A 306 59.12 -16.07 5.97
N HIS A 307 60.34 -16.21 6.50
CA HIS A 307 61.53 -15.73 5.80
C HIS A 307 61.79 -16.50 4.49
N GLU A 308 61.46 -17.79 4.42
CA GLU A 308 61.61 -18.58 3.20
C GLU A 308 60.71 -18.10 2.05
N VAL A 309 59.61 -17.39 2.33
CA VAL A 309 58.67 -16.90 1.32
C VAL A 309 58.96 -15.48 0.83
N LEU A 310 59.92 -14.78 1.45
CA LEU A 310 60.31 -13.43 1.04
C LEU A 310 60.79 -13.39 -0.41
N GLY A 311 60.25 -12.44 -1.17
CA GLY A 311 60.61 -12.17 -2.57
C GLY A 311 60.17 -13.24 -3.58
N LYS A 312 59.50 -14.31 -3.16
CA LYS A 312 59.02 -15.37 -4.06
C LYS A 312 57.66 -15.00 -4.67
N GLU A 313 57.44 -15.46 -5.89
CA GLU A 313 56.13 -15.42 -6.55
C GLU A 313 55.36 -16.73 -6.35
N GLY A 314 54.05 -16.69 -6.55
CA GLY A 314 53.20 -17.89 -6.52
C GLY A 314 52.84 -18.38 -5.12
N ILE A 315 53.14 -17.61 -4.08
CA ILE A 315 52.68 -17.88 -2.72
C ILE A 315 51.22 -17.45 -2.60
N MET A 316 50.45 -18.27 -1.88
CA MET A 316 49.09 -17.93 -1.45
C MET A 316 49.04 -17.86 0.07
N PHE A 317 48.16 -17.00 0.57
CA PHE A 317 47.84 -16.93 2.00
C PHE A 317 46.36 -17.19 2.19
N SER A 318 46.01 -18.07 3.12
CA SER A 318 44.64 -18.23 3.59
C SER A 318 44.46 -17.45 4.89
N LEU A 319 43.33 -16.77 5.01
CA LEU A 319 42.96 -15.96 6.16
C LEU A 319 41.52 -16.30 6.56
N THR A 320 41.29 -16.44 7.86
CA THR A 320 39.97 -16.68 8.44
C THR A 320 39.66 -15.59 9.45
N ASN A 321 38.56 -14.87 9.25
CA ASN A 321 38.16 -13.76 10.12
C ASN A 321 36.65 -13.83 10.42
N GLU A 322 36.25 -13.38 11.61
CA GLU A 322 34.87 -12.95 11.87
C GLU A 322 34.65 -11.59 11.21
N VAL A 323 33.50 -11.41 10.56
CA VAL A 323 33.12 -10.16 9.88
C VAL A 323 31.73 -9.73 10.29
N GLU A 324 31.56 -8.43 10.49
CA GLU A 324 30.26 -7.81 10.70
C GLU A 324 29.83 -7.09 9.42
N ILE A 325 28.65 -7.44 8.91
CA ILE A 325 28.09 -6.87 7.67
C ILE A 325 26.77 -6.20 8.00
N ASN A 326 26.63 -4.92 7.67
CA ASN A 326 25.35 -4.23 7.73
C ASN A 326 24.65 -4.33 6.38
N LEU A 327 23.42 -4.84 6.35
CA LEU A 327 22.61 -4.97 5.14
C LEU A 327 21.14 -4.82 5.50
N LEU A 328 20.43 -3.92 4.81
CA LEU A 328 18.96 -3.74 4.91
C LEU A 328 18.47 -3.62 6.37
N GLY A 329 19.10 -2.72 7.12
CA GLY A 329 18.76 -2.43 8.52
C GLY A 329 19.18 -3.50 9.53
N ILE A 330 19.93 -4.53 9.12
CA ILE A 330 20.39 -5.62 9.99
C ILE A 330 21.91 -5.71 10.01
N GLN A 331 22.47 -5.93 11.20
CA GLN A 331 23.86 -6.31 11.39
C GLN A 331 23.98 -7.84 11.44
N LEU A 332 24.71 -8.42 10.49
CA LEU A 332 25.02 -9.83 10.38
C LEU A 332 26.42 -10.09 10.93
N LYS A 333 26.58 -11.20 11.66
CA LYS A 333 27.88 -11.73 12.08
C LYS A 333 28.15 -13.02 11.33
N LEU A 334 29.21 -13.04 10.53
CA LEU A 334 29.58 -14.16 9.67
C LEU A 334 31.07 -14.48 9.82
N TYR A 335 31.46 -15.65 9.34
CA TYR A 335 32.86 -16.03 9.21
C TYR A 335 33.27 -15.99 7.75
N GLN A 336 34.49 -15.55 7.50
CA GLN A 336 35.04 -15.38 6.17
C GLN A 336 36.30 -16.24 6.02
N LEU A 337 36.38 -17.05 4.97
CA LEU A 337 37.62 -17.62 4.47
C LEU A 337 38.05 -16.83 3.23
N ALA A 338 39.27 -16.30 3.24
CA ALA A 338 39.85 -15.57 2.13
C ALA A 338 41.19 -16.18 1.72
N TYR A 339 41.39 -16.34 0.41
CA TYR A 339 42.68 -16.66 -0.18
C TYR A 339 43.22 -15.45 -0.93
N LEU A 340 44.44 -15.06 -0.60
CA LEU A 340 45.18 -14.00 -1.27
C LEU A 340 46.08 -14.61 -2.33
N PHE A 341 45.94 -14.15 -3.57
CA PHE A 341 46.68 -14.64 -4.73
C PHE A 341 47.44 -13.51 -5.43
N ASP A 342 48.47 -13.91 -6.18
CA ASP A 342 49.33 -12.99 -6.94
C ASP A 342 49.83 -11.83 -6.07
N LEU A 343 50.57 -12.17 -5.01
CA LEU A 343 51.25 -11.24 -4.13
C LEU A 343 52.69 -11.70 -3.87
N ILE A 344 53.57 -10.76 -3.58
CA ILE A 344 54.96 -10.98 -3.16
C ILE A 344 55.13 -10.33 -1.79
N VAL A 345 55.59 -11.10 -0.80
CA VAL A 345 56.00 -10.54 0.49
C VAL A 345 57.42 -9.99 0.34
N ILE A 346 57.59 -8.69 0.58
CA ILE A 346 58.88 -8.01 0.44
C ILE A 346 59.57 -7.78 1.77
N ASP A 347 58.80 -7.73 2.86
CA ASP A 347 59.31 -7.50 4.20
C ASP A 347 58.31 -8.00 5.25
N LEU A 348 58.77 -8.15 6.49
CA LEU A 348 57.95 -8.56 7.63
C LEU A 348 58.32 -7.78 8.89
N GLU A 349 57.30 -7.36 9.63
CA GLU A 349 57.41 -6.64 10.90
C GLU A 349 56.76 -7.49 12.00
N GLU A 350 57.50 -7.76 13.08
CA GLU A 350 56.96 -8.44 14.26
C GLU A 350 56.34 -7.42 15.22
N GLU A 351 55.05 -7.59 15.52
CA GLU A 351 54.30 -6.75 16.47
C GLU A 351 53.67 -7.65 17.55
N ASN A 352 54.41 -7.91 18.63
CA ASN A 352 54.00 -8.82 19.72
C ASN A 352 53.62 -10.23 19.22
N ASP A 353 52.34 -10.61 19.35
CA ASP A 353 51.80 -11.90 18.90
C ASP A 353 51.35 -11.89 17.42
N ASN A 354 51.47 -10.74 16.75
CA ASN A 354 51.09 -10.55 15.36
C ASN A 354 52.32 -10.37 14.46
N ILE A 355 52.20 -10.81 13.22
CA ILE A 355 53.18 -10.58 12.16
C ILE A 355 52.49 -9.78 11.07
N LYS A 356 53.09 -8.65 10.73
CA LYS A 356 52.65 -7.81 9.62
C LYS A 356 53.54 -8.10 8.41
N LEU A 357 52.91 -8.51 7.32
CA LEU A 357 53.58 -8.80 6.06
C LEU A 357 53.42 -7.62 5.12
N ILE A 358 54.52 -7.08 4.63
CA ILE A 358 54.53 -5.99 3.64
C ILE A 358 54.55 -6.63 2.25
N THR A 359 53.62 -6.23 1.40
CA THR A 359 53.33 -6.92 0.14
C THR A 359 53.29 -5.99 -1.06
N VAL A 360 53.62 -6.55 -2.23
CA VAL A 360 53.45 -5.90 -3.54
C VAL A 360 52.86 -6.87 -4.55
N ALA A 361 52.21 -6.35 -5.59
CA ALA A 361 51.74 -7.16 -6.70
C ALA A 361 52.93 -7.61 -7.59
N PRO A 362 52.92 -8.86 -8.11
CA PRO A 362 53.87 -9.31 -9.11
C PRO A 362 53.79 -8.45 -10.38
N LYS A 363 54.91 -8.33 -11.09
CA LYS A 363 55.00 -7.49 -12.29
C LYS A 363 54.00 -7.96 -13.36
N GLY A 364 53.13 -7.05 -13.80
CA GLY A 364 52.13 -7.34 -14.84
C GLY A 364 50.90 -8.11 -14.35
N LYS A 365 50.79 -8.37 -13.04
CA LYS A 365 49.62 -8.98 -12.41
C LYS A 365 48.95 -8.02 -11.43
N LYS A 366 47.69 -8.29 -11.10
CA LYS A 366 46.96 -7.62 -10.02
C LYS A 366 46.73 -8.63 -8.91
N THR A 367 47.01 -8.23 -7.68
CA THR A 367 46.63 -9.01 -6.49
C THR A 367 45.11 -9.12 -6.44
N TYR A 368 44.63 -10.31 -6.11
CA TYR A 368 43.22 -10.55 -5.90
C TYR A 368 43.01 -11.42 -4.67
N GLN A 369 41.84 -11.25 -4.07
CA GLN A 369 41.33 -12.15 -3.05
C GLN A 369 40.19 -12.98 -3.63
N SER A 370 40.13 -14.23 -3.23
CA SER A 370 38.94 -15.06 -3.38
C SER A 370 38.35 -15.31 -2.00
N VAL A 371 37.06 -15.09 -1.84
CA VAL A 371 36.40 -15.02 -0.54
C VAL A 371 35.14 -15.88 -0.54
N LYS A 372 34.88 -16.54 0.59
CA LYS A 372 33.61 -17.22 0.86
C LYS A 372 33.18 -16.98 2.30
N PHE A 373 31.91 -16.65 2.47
CA PHE A 373 31.28 -16.51 3.79
C PHE A 373 30.67 -17.83 4.27
N TYR A 374 30.68 -18.00 5.59
CA TYR A 374 30.15 -19.14 6.34
C TYR A 374 29.33 -18.63 7.53
N LEU A 375 28.35 -19.42 7.96
CA LEU A 375 27.52 -19.05 9.12
C LEU A 375 28.26 -19.32 10.43
N ASN A 376 29.06 -20.38 10.46
CA ASN A 376 29.77 -20.84 11.65
C ASN A 376 31.25 -21.10 11.34
N GLU A 377 32.12 -20.80 12.29
CA GLU A 377 33.57 -21.07 12.16
C GLU A 377 33.85 -22.55 11.89
N SER A 378 33.08 -23.45 12.50
CA SER A 378 33.23 -24.89 12.35
C SER A 378 32.96 -25.42 10.93
N GLU A 379 32.33 -24.60 10.06
CA GLU A 379 32.08 -24.95 8.66
C GLU A 379 33.31 -24.69 7.78
N ILE A 380 34.34 -24.02 8.31
CA ILE A 380 35.56 -23.72 7.58
C ILE A 380 36.47 -24.95 7.57
N GLU A 381 36.51 -25.65 6.44
CA GLU A 381 37.32 -26.84 6.23
C GLU A 381 38.48 -26.58 5.26
N ILE A 382 39.67 -26.25 5.76
CA ILE A 382 40.83 -25.96 4.89
C ILE A 382 41.39 -27.27 4.28
N PHE A 383 40.97 -27.60 3.06
CA PHE A 383 41.48 -28.73 2.27
C PHE A 383 41.98 -28.31 0.87
N ASP A 384 42.84 -29.13 0.25
CA ASP A 384 43.36 -28.92 -1.12
C ASP A 384 42.24 -28.72 -2.18
N LYS A 385 41.08 -29.35 -1.97
CA LYS A 385 39.92 -29.23 -2.85
C LYS A 385 39.33 -27.82 -2.83
N GLU A 386 39.22 -27.18 -1.66
CA GLU A 386 38.75 -25.80 -1.56
C GLU A 386 39.72 -24.85 -2.27
N THR A 387 41.03 -25.04 -2.14
CA THR A 387 42.04 -24.18 -2.78
C THR A 387 41.83 -24.04 -4.30
N THR A 388 41.43 -25.13 -4.97
CA THR A 388 41.16 -25.11 -6.41
C THR A 388 39.92 -24.27 -6.75
N GLU A 389 38.84 -24.39 -5.96
CA GLU A 389 37.61 -23.61 -6.16
C GLU A 389 37.85 -22.12 -5.98
N PHE A 390 38.67 -21.74 -4.98
CA PHE A 390 39.05 -20.35 -4.74
C PHE A 390 39.95 -19.79 -5.86
N HIS A 391 40.85 -20.59 -6.43
CA HIS A 391 41.69 -20.14 -7.54
C HIS A 391 40.88 -19.79 -8.81
N TYR A 392 39.78 -20.52 -9.05
CA TYR A 392 38.88 -20.30 -10.19
C TYR A 392 37.61 -19.51 -9.85
N ALA A 393 37.60 -18.81 -8.70
CA ALA A 393 36.48 -17.98 -8.30
C ALA A 393 36.18 -16.88 -9.34
N LYS A 394 34.90 -16.63 -9.57
CA LYS A 394 34.44 -15.61 -10.52
C LYS A 394 34.36 -14.24 -9.85
N GLU A 395 34.67 -13.21 -10.62
CA GLU A 395 34.42 -11.83 -10.25
C GLU A 395 32.91 -11.56 -10.21
N ILE A 396 32.48 -10.75 -9.25
CA ILE A 396 31.10 -10.26 -9.21
C ILE A 396 31.02 -9.05 -10.13
N MET A 397 30.36 -9.21 -11.26
CA MET A 397 30.05 -8.14 -12.20
C MET A 397 28.58 -7.77 -12.06
N ILE A 398 28.28 -6.48 -11.85
CA ILE A 398 26.92 -5.92 -11.70
C ILE A 398 26.61 -4.99 -12.86
#